data_AF-A0A7Y2H145-F1
#
_entry.id   AF-A0A7Y2H145-F1
#
_cell.length_a   1.000
_cell.length_b   1.000
_cell.length_c   1.000
_cell.angle_alpha   90.00
_cell.angle_beta   90.00
_cell.angle_gamma   90.00
#
_symmetry.space_group_name_H-M   'P 1'
#
loop_
_entity.id
_entity.type
_entity.pdbx_description
1 polymer ?
#
loop_
_entity_poly.entity_id
_entity_poly.type
_entity_poly.pdbx_seq_one_letter_code
_entity_poly.pdbx_strand_id
1 'polypeptide(L)'
;MKTTIVVLGMFLLGVFATQANAEEVNVAPPGSKIPGAITNLDSLLTNPADGMVVNFAPGVYDLQPVSYTEEDCGNCEAESTQVTATRGLKITGRGIWLVGPEEGQAVIRTRAGYGILFEDCRSCQINGLTITGGVRDPDPNATDAAIVVKRSQVTISDCDIQDNIGDAATVNRVVVGIMGIAGRERSNIIVRDNR
;
A
#
# COMPACT_ATOMS: atom_id res chain seq x y z
N MET A 1 70.84 -23.77 7.78
CA MET A 1 69.48 -23.46 8.27
C MET A 1 68.55 -23.41 7.06
N LYS A 2 67.56 -24.32 7.00
CA LYS A 2 66.55 -24.36 5.93
C LYS A 2 65.35 -23.53 6.40
N THR A 3 64.99 -22.49 5.66
CA THR A 3 63.79 -21.69 5.92
C THR A 3 62.64 -22.25 5.10
N THR A 4 61.69 -22.88 5.78
CA THR A 4 60.42 -23.32 5.20
C THR A 4 59.46 -22.12 5.18
N ILE A 5 58.99 -21.74 3.99
CA ILE A 5 57.89 -20.77 3.83
C ILE A 5 56.60 -21.58 3.73
N VAL A 6 55.70 -21.40 4.70
CA VAL A 6 54.33 -21.94 4.65
C VAL A 6 53.46 -20.89 3.97
N VAL A 7 52.95 -21.20 2.77
CA VAL A 7 51.94 -20.39 2.10
C VAL A 7 50.58 -20.85 2.59
N LEU A 8 49.94 -20.04 3.44
CA LEU A 8 48.58 -20.25 3.90
C LEU A 8 47.62 -19.75 2.80
N GLY A 9 47.06 -20.69 2.03
CA GLY A 9 46.04 -20.40 1.03
C GLY A 9 44.74 -19.97 1.69
N MET A 10 44.46 -18.68 1.70
CA MET A 10 43.18 -18.12 2.17
C MET A 10 42.13 -18.34 1.09
N PHE A 11 41.31 -19.38 1.25
CA PHE A 11 40.10 -19.59 0.46
C PHE A 11 39.10 -18.47 0.79
N LEU A 12 38.99 -17.47 -0.07
CA LEU A 12 37.81 -16.59 -0.08
C LEU A 12 36.61 -17.42 -0.56
N LEU A 13 35.81 -17.89 0.39
CA LEU A 13 34.42 -18.26 0.11
C LEU A 13 33.67 -16.99 -0.26
N GLY A 14 33.59 -16.72 -1.57
CA GLY A 14 32.67 -15.75 -2.12
C GLY A 14 31.24 -16.20 -1.80
N VAL A 15 30.64 -15.58 -0.80
CA VAL A 15 29.18 -15.63 -0.61
C VAL A 15 28.59 -14.84 -1.77
N PHE A 16 28.23 -15.55 -2.84
CA PHE A 16 27.29 -15.03 -3.83
C PHE A 16 25.95 -14.90 -3.11
N ALA A 17 25.68 -13.71 -2.57
CA ALA A 17 24.33 -13.32 -2.25
C ALA A 17 23.56 -13.33 -3.59
N THR A 18 22.78 -14.38 -3.82
CA THR A 18 21.76 -14.38 -4.85
C THR A 18 20.84 -13.20 -4.55
N GLN A 19 20.88 -12.15 -5.39
CA GLN A 19 19.78 -11.19 -5.42
C GLN A 19 18.53 -12.04 -5.68
N ALA A 20 17.64 -12.11 -4.68
CA ALA A 20 16.30 -12.59 -4.92
C ALA A 20 15.73 -11.62 -5.97
N ASN A 21 15.46 -12.12 -7.18
CA ASN A 21 14.78 -11.33 -8.18
C ASN A 21 13.44 -10.90 -7.56
N ALA A 22 13.19 -9.59 -7.52
CA ALA A 22 11.90 -9.07 -7.13
C ALA A 22 10.81 -9.75 -7.98
N GLU A 23 9.77 -10.28 -7.34
CA GLU A 23 8.65 -10.85 -8.06
C GLU A 23 7.86 -9.72 -8.73
N GLU A 24 8.01 -9.57 -10.03
CA GLU A 24 7.25 -8.58 -10.81
C GLU A 24 5.94 -9.21 -11.29
N VAL A 25 4.83 -8.55 -10.95
CA VAL A 25 3.47 -9.00 -11.25
C VAL A 25 2.73 -7.90 -11.98
N ASN A 26 2.20 -8.22 -13.16
CA ASN A 26 1.35 -7.31 -13.91
C ASN A 26 -0.11 -7.48 -13.49
N VAL A 27 -0.77 -6.38 -13.18
CA VAL A 27 -2.21 -6.36 -12.86
C VAL A 27 -2.97 -5.55 -13.89
N ALA A 28 -4.23 -5.92 -14.09
CA ALA A 28 -5.13 -5.21 -14.98
C ALA A 28 -6.54 -5.13 -14.39
N PRO A 29 -7.37 -4.16 -14.79
CA PRO A 29 -8.75 -4.09 -14.35
C PRO A 29 -9.52 -5.37 -14.65
N PRO A 30 -10.50 -5.76 -13.81
CA PRO A 30 -11.42 -6.85 -14.13
C PRO A 30 -12.04 -6.68 -15.54
N GLY A 31 -12.02 -7.75 -16.33
CA GLY A 31 -12.49 -7.74 -17.72
C GLY A 31 -11.46 -7.28 -18.76
N SER A 32 -10.25 -6.90 -18.34
CA SER A 32 -9.14 -6.63 -19.26
C SER A 32 -8.74 -7.86 -20.06
N LYS A 33 -8.27 -7.63 -21.30
CA LYS A 33 -7.77 -8.68 -22.22
C LYS A 33 -6.24 -8.78 -22.22
N ILE A 34 -5.55 -8.13 -21.29
CA ILE A 34 -4.09 -8.20 -21.19
C ILE A 34 -3.68 -9.63 -20.79
N PRO A 35 -2.98 -10.37 -21.66
CA PRO A 35 -2.65 -11.77 -21.37
C PRO A 35 -1.74 -11.88 -20.14
N GLY A 36 -2.07 -12.80 -19.23
CA GLY A 36 -1.27 -13.09 -18.04
C GLY A 36 -1.39 -12.06 -16.90
N ALA A 37 -2.14 -10.98 -17.08
CA ALA A 37 -2.37 -10.01 -16.01
C ALA A 37 -3.32 -10.55 -14.94
N ILE A 38 -2.98 -10.33 -13.67
CA ILE A 38 -3.84 -10.66 -12.53
C ILE A 38 -4.91 -9.58 -12.40
N THR A 39 -6.17 -9.98 -12.22
CA THR A 39 -7.30 -9.04 -12.08
C THR A 39 -7.89 -8.98 -10.69
N ASN A 40 -7.50 -9.89 -9.78
CA ASN A 40 -7.96 -9.92 -8.40
C ASN A 40 -6.83 -9.43 -7.47
N LEU A 41 -6.89 -8.14 -7.11
CA LEU A 41 -5.88 -7.49 -6.29
C LEU A 41 -5.89 -7.97 -4.83
N ASP A 42 -7.06 -8.25 -4.26
CA ASP A 42 -7.16 -8.69 -2.86
C ASP A 42 -6.48 -10.04 -2.66
N SER A 43 -6.70 -10.99 -3.56
CA SER A 43 -6.02 -12.30 -3.50
C SER A 43 -4.51 -12.18 -3.68
N LEU A 44 -4.05 -11.30 -4.58
CA LEU A 44 -2.62 -11.04 -4.78
C LEU A 44 -1.96 -10.46 -3.52
N LEU A 45 -2.64 -9.54 -2.84
CA LEU A 45 -2.07 -8.75 -1.74
C LEU A 45 -2.38 -9.32 -0.35
N THR A 46 -3.04 -10.48 -0.26
CA THR A 46 -3.32 -11.11 1.04
C THR A 46 -2.03 -11.57 1.75
N ASN A 47 -1.06 -12.08 0.99
CA ASN A 47 0.26 -12.51 1.48
C ASN A 47 1.31 -12.29 0.38
N PRO A 48 1.69 -11.04 0.07
CA PRO A 48 2.62 -10.76 -1.01
C PRO A 48 4.02 -11.27 -0.66
N ALA A 49 4.77 -11.72 -1.66
CA ALA A 49 6.18 -12.05 -1.49
C ALA A 49 7.00 -10.79 -1.16
N ASP A 50 8.02 -10.94 -0.30
CA ASP A 50 8.92 -9.84 0.01
C ASP A 50 9.60 -9.33 -1.27
N GLY A 51 9.60 -8.00 -1.45
CA GLY A 51 10.16 -7.35 -2.63
C GLY A 51 9.26 -7.39 -3.87
N MET A 52 8.00 -7.83 -3.77
CA MET A 52 7.06 -7.87 -4.90
C MET A 52 6.83 -6.47 -5.48
N VAL A 53 6.87 -6.38 -6.82
CA VAL A 53 6.53 -5.18 -7.58
C VAL A 53 5.26 -5.44 -8.36
N VAL A 54 4.22 -4.66 -8.09
CA VAL A 54 2.91 -4.75 -8.73
C VAL A 54 2.78 -3.62 -9.75
N ASN A 55 2.87 -3.98 -11.03
CA ASN A 55 2.77 -3.06 -12.15
C ASN A 55 1.33 -2.97 -12.63
N PHE A 56 0.71 -1.81 -12.49
CA PHE A 56 -0.67 -1.58 -12.88
C PHE A 56 -0.76 -1.20 -14.35
N ALA A 57 -1.52 -1.97 -15.13
CA ALA A 57 -1.96 -1.53 -16.45
C ALA A 57 -2.96 -0.37 -16.35
N PRO A 58 -3.07 0.49 -17.38
CA PRO A 58 -4.07 1.56 -17.41
C PRO A 58 -5.51 1.04 -17.28
N GLY A 59 -6.35 1.83 -16.62
CA GLY A 59 -7.78 1.61 -16.48
C GLY A 59 -8.28 1.77 -15.04
N VAL A 60 -9.52 1.35 -14.81
CA VAL A 60 -10.21 1.57 -13.52
C VAL A 60 -10.32 0.27 -12.73
N TYR A 61 -9.69 0.24 -11.56
CA TYR A 61 -9.75 -0.83 -10.58
C TYR A 61 -10.82 -0.47 -9.56
N ASP A 62 -12.00 -1.05 -9.76
CA ASP A 62 -13.15 -0.76 -8.90
C ASP A 62 -13.25 -1.79 -7.77
N LEU A 63 -12.83 -1.39 -6.57
CA LEU A 63 -12.72 -2.27 -5.41
C LEU A 63 -14.06 -2.39 -4.70
N GLN A 64 -14.26 -3.53 -4.04
CA GLN A 64 -15.32 -3.68 -3.05
C GLN A 64 -14.72 -3.44 -1.66
N PRO A 65 -15.33 -2.59 -0.82
CA PRO A 65 -14.82 -2.34 0.52
C PRO A 65 -14.90 -3.63 1.35
N VAL A 66 -13.83 -3.91 2.07
CA VAL A 66 -13.71 -5.05 2.99
C VAL A 66 -13.76 -4.51 4.42
N SER A 67 -14.58 -5.13 5.28
CA SER A 67 -14.63 -4.78 6.71
C SER A 67 -13.24 -4.90 7.37
N TYR A 68 -12.92 -3.93 8.20
CA TYR A 68 -11.68 -3.84 8.96
C TYR A 68 -11.99 -3.45 10.40
N THR A 69 -11.33 -4.10 11.34
CA THR A 69 -11.35 -3.71 12.75
C THR A 69 -10.00 -3.15 13.10
N GLU A 70 -9.97 -1.89 13.55
CA GLU A 70 -8.77 -1.30 14.11
C GLU A 70 -8.73 -1.61 15.61
N GLU A 71 -7.72 -2.36 16.03
CA GLU A 71 -7.55 -2.79 17.43
C GLU A 71 -7.05 -1.66 18.34
N ASP A 72 -6.37 -0.66 17.76
CA ASP A 72 -5.75 0.44 18.50
C ASP A 72 -6.36 1.78 18.02
N CYS A 73 -7.15 2.43 18.86
CA CYS A 73 -7.79 3.70 18.53
C CYS A 73 -6.96 4.90 19.00
N GLY A 74 -6.37 5.63 18.05
CA GLY A 74 -5.63 6.86 18.31
C GLY A 74 -6.49 8.09 18.58
N ASN A 75 -7.81 7.98 18.42
CA ASN A 75 -8.79 9.05 18.64
C ASN A 75 -9.67 8.83 19.88
N CYS A 76 -9.47 7.73 20.60
CA CYS A 76 -10.33 7.32 21.69
C CYS A 76 -9.65 7.58 23.05
N GLU A 77 -10.46 7.72 24.10
CA GLU A 77 -9.94 7.86 25.47
C GLU A 77 -9.15 6.62 25.91
N ALA A 78 -9.64 5.43 25.54
CA ALA A 78 -8.93 4.18 25.73
C ALA A 78 -8.35 3.71 24.40
N GLU A 79 -7.02 3.55 24.35
CA GLU A 79 -6.29 3.09 23.16
C GLU A 79 -6.77 1.71 22.68
N SER A 80 -7.21 0.83 23.59
CA SER A 80 -7.75 -0.50 23.26
C SER A 80 -9.20 -0.49 22.78
N THR A 81 -9.78 0.69 22.51
CA THR A 81 -11.13 0.77 21.94
C THR A 81 -11.07 0.30 20.49
N GLN A 82 -11.84 -0.74 20.17
CA GLN A 82 -11.94 -1.21 18.79
C GLN A 82 -12.76 -0.22 17.96
N VAL A 83 -12.27 0.09 16.76
CA VAL A 83 -12.96 0.94 15.78
C VAL A 83 -13.37 0.11 14.58
N THR A 84 -14.62 0.26 14.17
CA THR A 84 -15.13 -0.43 12.97
C THR A 84 -14.91 0.44 11.75
N ALA A 85 -14.26 -0.10 10.74
CA ALA A 85 -13.92 0.61 9.52
C ALA A 85 -14.07 -0.29 8.28
N THR A 86 -13.85 0.29 7.12
CA THR A 86 -13.75 -0.40 5.84
C THR A 86 -12.43 -0.08 5.18
N ARG A 87 -11.89 -1.02 4.41
CA ARG A 87 -10.69 -0.82 3.61
C ARG A 87 -10.89 -1.20 2.15
N GLY A 88 -10.15 -0.55 1.25
CA GLY A 88 -9.94 -1.04 -0.10
C GLY A 88 -8.84 -2.10 -0.08
N LEU A 89 -7.62 -1.71 -0.42
CA LEU A 89 -6.47 -2.60 -0.38
C LEU A 89 -5.80 -2.63 1.00
N LYS A 90 -5.28 -3.79 1.39
CA LYS A 90 -4.36 -3.93 2.53
C LYS A 90 -3.02 -4.41 2.03
N ILE A 91 -1.96 -3.68 2.36
CA ILE A 91 -0.58 -4.01 2.02
C ILE A 91 0.18 -4.28 3.31
N THR A 92 0.80 -5.45 3.39
CA THR A 92 1.63 -5.88 4.52
C THR A 92 2.96 -6.44 4.01
N GLY A 93 3.93 -6.67 4.90
CA GLY A 93 5.18 -7.36 4.55
C GLY A 93 6.36 -6.40 4.36
N ARG A 94 7.23 -6.67 3.37
CA ARG A 94 8.44 -5.87 3.15
C ARG A 94 8.71 -5.64 1.67
N GLY A 95 9.05 -4.41 1.32
CA GLY A 95 9.51 -4.08 -0.03
C GLY A 95 8.43 -4.21 -1.08
N ILE A 96 7.15 -4.07 -0.71
CA ILE A 96 6.04 -4.17 -1.67
C ILE A 96 5.86 -2.84 -2.39
N TRP A 97 5.93 -2.85 -3.71
CA TRP A 97 5.86 -1.65 -4.55
C TRP A 97 4.63 -1.70 -5.43
N LEU A 98 3.78 -0.68 -5.34
CA LEU A 98 2.64 -0.49 -6.24
C LEU A 98 3.00 0.60 -7.25
N VAL A 99 3.02 0.25 -8.53
CA VAL A 99 3.57 1.12 -9.60
C VAL A 99 2.51 1.35 -10.66
N GLY A 100 2.14 2.62 -10.87
CA GLY A 100 1.27 3.04 -11.95
C GLY A 100 1.94 2.93 -13.32
N PRO A 101 1.15 3.00 -14.40
CA PRO A 101 1.67 2.85 -15.76
C PRO A 101 2.49 4.07 -16.19
N GLU A 102 3.49 3.86 -17.05
CA GLU A 102 4.24 4.95 -17.70
C GLU A 102 3.36 5.81 -18.62
N GLU A 103 2.39 5.17 -19.30
CA GLU A 103 1.42 5.84 -20.17
C GLU A 103 -0.01 5.57 -19.72
N GLY A 104 -0.85 6.61 -19.69
CA GLY A 104 -2.23 6.52 -19.24
C GLY A 104 -2.35 6.65 -17.72
N GLN A 105 -3.45 6.14 -17.16
CA GLN A 105 -3.71 6.19 -15.72
C GLN A 105 -4.26 4.87 -15.22
N ALA A 106 -3.78 4.43 -14.05
CA ALA A 106 -4.41 3.39 -13.25
C ALA A 106 -5.17 4.05 -12.08
N VAL A 107 -6.49 3.99 -12.16
CA VAL A 107 -7.40 4.61 -11.19
C VAL A 107 -7.92 3.55 -10.23
N ILE A 108 -7.53 3.64 -8.97
CA ILE A 108 -8.05 2.79 -7.89
C ILE A 108 -9.23 3.50 -7.25
N ARG A 109 -10.44 2.98 -7.48
CA ARG A 109 -11.66 3.43 -6.81
C ARG A 109 -11.88 2.55 -5.57
N THR A 110 -11.67 3.13 -4.39
CA THR A 110 -11.55 2.36 -3.14
C THR A 110 -12.88 2.05 -2.48
N ARG A 111 -13.85 2.97 -2.53
CA ARG A 111 -15.19 2.86 -1.90
C ARG A 111 -15.16 2.58 -0.40
N ALA A 112 -14.06 2.90 0.27
CA ALA A 112 -13.79 2.56 1.65
C ALA A 112 -13.29 3.78 2.44
N GLY A 113 -13.38 3.71 3.77
CA GLY A 113 -12.81 4.74 4.65
C GLY A 113 -11.29 4.69 4.61
N TYR A 114 -10.71 3.49 4.63
CA TYR A 114 -9.27 3.25 4.56
C TYR A 114 -8.94 2.81 3.13
N GLY A 115 -8.75 3.77 2.22
CA GLY A 115 -8.68 3.50 0.78
C GLY A 115 -7.60 2.47 0.41
N ILE A 116 -6.35 2.79 0.74
CA ILE A 116 -5.21 1.87 0.72
C ILE A 116 -4.57 1.87 2.10
N LEU A 117 -4.64 0.74 2.79
CA LEU A 117 -4.07 0.54 4.12
C LEU A 117 -2.71 -0.16 4.02
N PHE A 118 -1.63 0.55 4.33
CA PHE A 118 -0.34 -0.07 4.65
C PHE A 118 -0.31 -0.39 6.14
N GLU A 119 -0.27 -1.68 6.49
CA GLU A 119 -0.20 -2.14 7.88
C GLU A 119 0.98 -3.10 8.04
N ASP A 120 1.89 -2.81 8.97
CA ASP A 120 3.09 -3.60 9.21
C ASP A 120 3.95 -3.82 7.95
N CYS A 121 4.01 -2.80 7.06
CA CYS A 121 4.74 -2.83 5.79
C CYS A 121 6.06 -2.05 5.90
N ARG A 122 7.20 -2.69 5.64
CA ARG A 122 8.52 -2.05 5.74
C ARG A 122 9.12 -1.77 4.37
N SER A 123 9.61 -0.55 4.16
CA SER A 123 10.25 -0.13 2.91
C SER A 123 9.35 -0.33 1.69
N CYS A 124 8.05 -0.10 1.87
CA CYS A 124 7.02 -0.25 0.85
C CYS A 124 6.83 1.06 0.09
N GLN A 125 6.29 0.98 -1.13
CA GLN A 125 6.15 2.15 -2.00
C GLN A 125 4.84 2.12 -2.77
N ILE A 126 4.33 3.31 -3.03
CA ILE A 126 3.25 3.54 -3.99
C ILE A 126 3.62 4.73 -4.88
N ASN A 127 3.51 4.53 -6.19
CA ASN A 127 3.94 5.49 -7.19
C ASN A 127 2.98 5.56 -8.38
N GLY A 128 2.69 6.75 -8.89
CA GLY A 128 2.05 6.92 -10.21
C GLY A 128 0.57 6.49 -10.29
N LEU A 129 -0.12 6.33 -9.16
CA LEU A 129 -1.51 5.86 -9.12
C LEU A 129 -2.50 6.98 -8.83
N THR A 130 -3.68 6.92 -9.43
CA THR A 130 -4.81 7.76 -9.04
C THR A 130 -5.64 7.02 -7.98
N ILE A 131 -5.91 7.66 -6.85
CA ILE A 131 -6.62 7.06 -5.71
C ILE A 131 -7.86 7.89 -5.40
N THR A 132 -9.03 7.28 -5.53
CA THR A 132 -10.30 8.01 -5.52
C THR A 132 -11.46 7.21 -4.92
N GLY A 133 -12.59 7.90 -4.72
CA GLY A 133 -13.85 7.29 -4.37
C GLY A 133 -13.87 6.72 -2.95
N GLY A 134 -12.99 7.18 -2.06
CA GLY A 134 -13.08 6.89 -0.63
C GLY A 134 -14.45 7.31 -0.09
N VAL A 135 -14.96 6.54 0.89
CA VAL A 135 -16.25 6.76 1.56
C VAL A 135 -16.03 6.73 3.06
N ARG A 136 -16.48 7.77 3.78
CA ARG A 136 -16.30 7.87 5.22
C ARG A 136 -16.98 6.70 5.94
N ASP A 137 -16.27 6.07 6.86
CA ASP A 137 -16.85 5.04 7.71
C ASP A 137 -17.89 5.64 8.69
N PRO A 138 -18.93 4.88 9.08
CA PRO A 138 -19.95 5.38 10.01
C PRO A 138 -19.42 5.63 11.43
N ASP A 139 -18.36 4.92 11.83
CA ASP A 139 -17.73 5.10 13.14
C ASP A 139 -16.95 6.43 13.13
N PRO A 140 -17.32 7.40 13.99
CA PRO A 140 -16.66 8.71 13.98
C PRO A 140 -15.19 8.65 14.40
N ASN A 141 -14.75 7.55 15.03
CA ASN A 141 -13.36 7.36 15.45
C ASN A 141 -12.48 6.78 14.34
N ALA A 142 -13.08 6.30 13.25
CA ALA A 142 -12.36 5.84 12.07
C ALA A 142 -11.49 6.98 11.50
N THR A 143 -10.28 6.61 11.07
CA THR A 143 -9.31 7.57 10.56
C THR A 143 -9.77 8.19 9.25
N ASP A 144 -10.39 7.40 8.37
CA ASP A 144 -10.87 7.82 7.05
C ASP A 144 -9.81 8.59 6.23
N ALA A 145 -9.01 7.87 5.44
CA ALA A 145 -8.08 8.45 4.48
C ALA A 145 -7.96 7.64 3.19
N ALA A 146 -7.64 8.31 2.08
CA ALA A 146 -7.37 7.64 0.80
C ALA A 146 -6.17 6.68 0.92
N ILE A 147 -5.14 7.08 1.68
CA ILE A 147 -4.04 6.20 2.11
C ILE A 147 -3.88 6.29 3.63
N VAL A 148 -3.88 5.14 4.30
CA VAL A 148 -3.59 5.02 5.74
C VAL A 148 -2.31 4.22 5.92
N VAL A 149 -1.36 4.75 6.69
CA VAL A 149 -0.07 4.10 6.95
C VAL A 149 0.09 3.84 8.45
N LYS A 150 0.08 2.57 8.84
CA LYS A 150 0.10 2.12 10.24
C LYS A 150 1.25 1.16 10.49
N ARG A 151 2.07 1.43 11.52
CA ARG A 151 3.26 0.64 11.88
C ARG A 151 4.16 0.31 10.68
N SER A 152 4.32 1.27 9.76
CA SER A 152 4.89 1.02 8.43
C SER A 152 5.92 2.08 8.02
N GLN A 153 6.80 1.72 7.08
CA GLN A 153 7.68 2.66 6.40
C GLN A 153 7.32 2.70 4.91
N VAL A 154 6.74 3.82 4.46
CA VAL A 154 6.16 3.95 3.13
C VAL A 154 6.60 5.22 2.42
N THR A 155 7.00 5.10 1.16
CA THR A 155 7.15 6.23 0.24
C THR A 155 5.90 6.33 -0.64
N ILE A 156 5.25 7.48 -0.62
CA ILE A 156 4.07 7.81 -1.43
C ILE A 156 4.49 8.91 -2.39
N SER A 157 4.44 8.62 -3.69
CA SER A 157 5.00 9.53 -4.70
C SER A 157 4.18 9.60 -5.97
N ASP A 158 4.16 10.76 -6.61
CA ASP A 158 3.58 10.92 -7.95
C ASP A 158 2.13 10.37 -8.06
N CYS A 159 1.37 10.38 -6.95
CA CYS A 159 -0.02 9.93 -6.90
C CYS A 159 -0.97 11.10 -7.03
N ASP A 160 -2.12 10.86 -7.67
CA ASP A 160 -3.23 11.81 -7.77
C ASP A 160 -4.34 11.36 -6.82
N ILE A 161 -4.45 11.99 -5.65
CA ILE A 161 -5.33 11.61 -4.55
C ILE A 161 -6.51 12.58 -4.51
N GLN A 162 -7.60 12.20 -5.17
CA GLN A 162 -8.73 13.11 -5.40
C GLN A 162 -10.09 12.44 -5.22
N ASP A 163 -11.11 13.27 -4.98
CA ASP A 163 -12.52 12.84 -4.88
C ASP A 163 -12.76 11.73 -3.84
N ASN A 164 -12.03 11.81 -2.71
CA ASN A 164 -12.21 10.97 -1.53
C ASN A 164 -13.11 11.72 -0.54
N ILE A 165 -14.41 11.58 -0.72
CA ILE A 165 -15.40 12.43 -0.05
C ILE A 165 -16.66 11.62 0.36
N GLY A 166 -16.91 10.48 -0.28
CA GLY A 166 -18.19 9.77 -0.21
C GLY A 166 -19.30 10.43 -1.03
N ASP A 167 -20.55 10.06 -0.77
CA ASP A 167 -21.73 10.71 -1.40
C ASP A 167 -21.85 12.16 -0.93
N ALA A 168 -22.11 13.08 -1.88
CA ALA A 168 -22.34 14.51 -1.62
C ALA A 168 -23.42 14.77 -0.55
N ALA A 169 -24.41 13.88 -0.43
CA ALA A 169 -25.40 13.96 0.65
C ALA A 169 -24.79 13.81 2.05
N THR A 170 -23.77 12.97 2.19
CA THR A 170 -23.01 12.78 3.44
C THR A 170 -22.16 14.01 3.73
N VAL A 171 -21.45 14.55 2.74
CA VAL A 171 -20.63 15.77 2.86
C VAL A 171 -21.42 16.96 3.42
N ASN A 172 -22.62 17.16 2.88
CA ASN A 172 -23.53 18.21 3.30
C ASN A 172 -23.99 18.06 4.77
N ARG A 173 -23.83 16.86 5.35
CA ARG A 173 -24.28 16.53 6.70
C ARG A 173 -23.13 16.46 7.72
N VAL A 174 -21.92 16.05 7.33
CA VAL A 174 -20.80 15.81 8.26
C VAL A 174 -19.69 16.87 8.28
N VAL A 175 -19.70 17.91 7.44
CA VAL A 175 -18.75 19.06 7.47
C VAL A 175 -17.26 18.70 7.18
N VAL A 176 -16.86 17.43 7.33
CA VAL A 176 -15.48 16.94 7.09
C VAL A 176 -15.43 15.87 6.01
N GLY A 177 -14.46 16.01 5.09
CA GLY A 177 -14.13 15.03 4.07
C GLY A 177 -13.26 13.88 4.59
N ILE A 178 -12.74 13.07 3.66
CA ILE A 178 -11.75 12.02 3.94
C ILE A 178 -10.35 12.62 3.73
N MET A 179 -9.40 12.27 4.59
CA MET A 179 -8.02 12.76 4.42
C MET A 179 -7.36 12.18 3.17
N GLY A 180 -6.39 12.89 2.59
CA GLY A 180 -5.57 12.33 1.50
C GLY A 180 -4.68 11.20 2.00
N ILE A 181 -3.77 11.52 2.92
CA ILE A 181 -2.82 10.58 3.52
C ILE A 181 -2.85 10.73 5.04
N ALA A 182 -3.00 9.63 5.76
CA ALA A 182 -2.94 9.61 7.22
C ALA A 182 -1.83 8.67 7.71
N GLY A 183 -0.97 9.20 8.58
CA GLY A 183 -0.02 8.41 9.35
C GLY A 183 -0.59 8.04 10.71
N ARG A 184 -0.52 6.76 11.04
CA ARG A 184 -0.86 6.19 12.35
C ARG A 184 0.42 5.81 13.09
N GLU A 185 0.28 5.30 14.30
CA GLU A 185 1.37 5.01 15.22
C GLU A 185 2.50 4.19 14.60
N ARG A 186 3.73 4.51 14.99
CA ARG A 186 4.97 3.84 14.56
C ARG A 186 5.19 3.82 13.04
N SER A 187 4.70 4.85 12.34
CA SER A 187 4.91 5.01 10.90
C SER A 187 6.01 6.01 10.56
N ASN A 188 6.72 5.76 9.46
CA ASN A 188 7.65 6.68 8.82
C ASN A 188 7.20 6.85 7.35
N ILE A 189 6.83 8.07 6.98
CA ILE A 189 6.18 8.35 5.69
C ILE A 189 6.99 9.40 4.95
N ILE A 190 7.35 9.11 3.70
CA ILE A 190 7.89 10.09 2.76
C ILE A 190 6.81 10.38 1.73
N VAL A 191 6.40 11.64 1.62
CA VAL A 191 5.38 12.10 0.67
C VAL A 191 6.04 13.09 -0.28
N ARG A 192 6.02 12.81 -1.59
CA ARG A 192 6.62 13.68 -2.61
C ARG A 192 5.76 13.73 -3.87
N ASP A 193 5.66 14.91 -4.49
CA ASP A 193 5.08 15.03 -5.84
C ASP A 193 3.64 14.49 -5.99
N ASN A 194 2.86 14.46 -4.90
CA ASN A 194 1.46 14.04 -4.92
C ASN A 194 0.53 15.24 -5.07
N ARG A 195 -0.65 15.01 -5.66
CA ARG A 195 -1.73 15.99 -5.81
C ARG A 195 -2.94 15.61 -4.98
#